data_AF-A0A924K9N1-F1
#
_entry.id   AF-A0A924K9N1-F1
#
_cell.length_a   1.000
_cell.length_b   1.000
_cell.length_c   1.000
_cell.angle_alpha   90.00
_cell.angle_beta   90.00
_cell.angle_gamma   90.00
#
_symmetry.space_group_name_H-M   'P 1'
#
loop_
_entity.id
_entity.type
_entity.pdbx_description
1 polymer ?
#
loop_
_entity_poly.entity_id
_entity_poly.type
_entity_poly.pdbx_seq_one_letter_code
_entity_poly.pdbx_strand_id
1 'polypeptide(L)'
;MNKSLVLAALVAAVALAACGKKEEAPAPAPAPVAAPAPAPAPAPAAEAAAGAASAAAGAAMQASSAAAGAVDAAKGAMGAAKDAAGAAKDAAGAAGDAAKKAAEAAKEATPKK
;
A
#
# COMPACT_ATOMS: atom_id res chain seq x y z
N MET A 1 -10.36 12.26 -1.75
CA MET A 1 -9.56 11.87 -2.94
C MET A 1 -8.92 13.10 -3.61
N ASN A 2 -8.35 13.99 -2.80
CA ASN A 2 -7.97 15.37 -3.15
C ASN A 2 -6.44 15.58 -3.09
N LYS A 3 -5.71 14.58 -2.59
CA LYS A 3 -4.25 14.60 -2.48
C LYS A 3 -3.57 14.16 -3.78
N SER A 4 -4.24 13.27 -4.53
CA SER A 4 -3.77 12.77 -5.83
C SER A 4 -3.86 13.82 -6.93
N LEU A 5 -4.90 14.67 -6.89
CA LEU A 5 -5.06 15.76 -7.88
C LEU A 5 -4.00 16.85 -7.72
N VAL A 6 -3.60 17.16 -6.47
CA VAL A 6 -2.54 18.14 -6.19
C VAL A 6 -1.18 17.66 -6.70
N LEU A 7 -0.86 16.38 -6.53
CA LEU A 7 0.37 15.79 -7.04
C LEU A 7 0.41 15.76 -8.58
N ALA A 8 -0.70 15.43 -9.23
CA ALA A 8 -0.80 15.45 -10.69
C ALA A 8 -0.64 16.86 -11.27
N ALA A 9 -1.25 17.86 -10.64
CA ALA A 9 -1.13 19.26 -11.07
C ALA A 9 0.31 19.80 -10.96
N LEU A 10 1.04 19.42 -9.92
CA LEU A 10 2.45 19.84 -9.73
C LEU A 10 3.38 19.24 -10.79
N VAL A 11 3.18 17.97 -11.16
CA VAL A 11 3.97 17.31 -12.21
C VAL A 11 3.70 17.92 -13.60
N ALA A 12 2.43 18.24 -13.89
CA ALA A 12 2.06 18.89 -15.15
C ALA A 12 2.64 20.31 -15.27
N ALA A 13 2.66 21.08 -14.18
CA ALA A 13 3.24 22.43 -14.15
C ALA A 13 4.75 22.43 -14.41
N VAL A 14 5.50 21.45 -13.87
CA VAL A 14 6.94 21.27 -14.12
C VAL A 14 7.22 20.84 -15.57
N ALA A 15 6.40 19.95 -16.13
CA ALA A 15 6.53 19.52 -17.52
C ALA A 15 6.25 20.67 -18.51
N LEU A 16 5.26 21.53 -18.21
CA LEU A 16 4.94 22.69 -19.04
C LEU A 16 6.01 23.79 -18.94
N ALA A 17 6.61 23.98 -17.76
CA ALA A 17 7.78 24.85 -17.58
C ALA A 17 9.02 24.32 -18.33
N ALA A 18 9.13 22.99 -18.50
CA ALA A 18 10.21 22.34 -19.25
C ALA A 18 9.97 22.31 -20.77
N CYS A 19 8.72 22.33 -21.24
CA CYS A 19 8.38 22.33 -22.68
C CYS A 19 8.04 23.72 -23.25
N GLY A 20 7.79 24.74 -22.43
CA GLY A 20 7.36 26.08 -22.88
C GLY A 20 8.46 26.99 -23.43
N LYS A 21 9.61 26.46 -23.87
CA LYS A 21 10.78 27.28 -24.26
C LYS A 21 11.38 26.94 -25.62
N LYS A 22 10.58 26.88 -26.68
CA LYS A 22 11.02 27.43 -27.97
C LYS A 22 9.86 27.71 -28.94
N GLU A 23 9.59 28.99 -29.09
CA GLU A 23 8.82 29.62 -30.15
C GLU A 23 9.74 29.91 -31.37
N GLU A 24 9.10 30.18 -32.49
CA GLU A 24 9.45 30.15 -33.91
C GLU A 24 10.47 31.19 -34.45
N ALA A 25 11.26 30.86 -35.49
CA ALA A 25 11.63 31.76 -36.62
C ALA A 25 12.40 31.02 -37.77
N PRO A 26 12.42 31.56 -39.02
CA PRO A 26 12.52 30.80 -40.28
C PRO A 26 13.94 30.45 -40.80
N ALA A 27 13.93 29.54 -41.79
CA ALA A 27 15.04 28.79 -42.37
C ALA A 27 16.09 29.58 -43.18
N PRO A 28 17.36 29.13 -43.17
CA PRO A 28 18.31 29.30 -44.27
C PRO A 28 18.58 27.98 -45.04
N ALA A 29 18.90 28.13 -46.33
CA ALA A 29 19.05 27.09 -47.36
C ALA A 29 20.05 25.94 -47.02
N PRO A 30 19.85 24.71 -47.56
CA PRO A 30 20.66 23.55 -47.20
C PRO A 30 22.09 23.64 -47.77
N ALA A 31 23.03 24.01 -46.90
CA ALA A 31 24.46 23.70 -47.06
C ALA A 31 24.70 22.19 -46.81
N PRO A 32 25.77 21.58 -47.35
CA PRO A 32 26.03 20.15 -47.18
C PRO A 32 26.00 19.74 -45.71
N VAL A 33 25.07 18.83 -45.38
CA VAL A 33 24.87 18.32 -44.02
C VAL A 33 26.08 17.47 -43.66
N ALA A 34 26.96 18.01 -42.82
CA ALA A 34 27.99 17.22 -42.17
C ALA A 34 27.32 16.09 -41.38
N ALA A 35 27.80 14.86 -41.57
CA ALA A 35 27.30 13.71 -40.83
C ALA A 35 27.32 14.03 -39.31
N PRO A 36 26.24 13.73 -38.57
CA PRO A 36 26.16 14.04 -37.16
C PRO A 36 27.34 13.38 -36.42
N ALA A 37 28.09 14.20 -35.68
CA ALA A 37 29.17 13.72 -34.84
C ALA A 37 28.63 12.69 -33.83
N PRO A 38 29.43 11.64 -33.49
CA PRO A 38 29.00 10.63 -32.52
C PRO A 38 28.62 11.28 -31.19
N ALA A 39 27.50 10.85 -30.63
CA ALA A 39 27.01 11.35 -29.35
C ALA A 39 28.03 11.08 -28.24
N PRO A 40 28.22 12.02 -27.29
CA PRO A 40 29.14 11.84 -26.18
C PRO A 40 28.73 10.62 -25.33
N ALA A 41 29.72 9.87 -24.86
CA ALA A 41 29.51 8.77 -23.91
C ALA A 41 28.81 9.28 -22.64
N PRO A 42 27.96 8.45 -21.99
CA PRO A 42 27.31 8.83 -20.74
C PRO A 42 28.36 9.23 -19.70
N ALA A 43 28.12 10.35 -19.02
CA ALA A 43 29.02 10.84 -17.99
C ALA A 43 28.88 9.95 -16.73
N PRO A 44 29.97 9.74 -15.96
CA PRO A 44 29.98 8.89 -14.76
C PRO A 44 28.92 9.28 -13.70
N ALA A 45 28.46 10.53 -13.71
CA ALA A 45 27.38 10.99 -12.84
C ALA A 45 26.02 10.34 -13.16
N ALA A 46 25.75 10.03 -14.43
CA ALA A 46 24.50 9.39 -14.86
C ALA A 46 24.42 7.94 -14.39
N GLU A 47 25.53 7.19 -14.46
CA GLU A 47 25.61 5.81 -13.97
C GLU A 47 25.49 5.75 -12.44
N ALA A 48 26.10 6.69 -11.73
CA ALA A 48 25.95 6.80 -10.27
C ALA A 48 24.49 7.09 -9.86
N ALA A 49 23.80 7.97 -10.59
CA ALA A 49 22.39 8.26 -10.36
C ALA A 49 21.49 7.04 -10.63
N ALA A 50 21.77 6.27 -11.69
CA ALA A 50 21.05 5.04 -11.99
C ALA A 50 21.25 3.97 -10.90
N GLY A 51 22.47 3.82 -10.38
CA GLY A 51 22.77 2.93 -9.26
C GLY A 51 22.01 3.31 -7.99
N ALA A 52 21.99 4.60 -7.64
CA ALA A 52 21.24 5.10 -6.50
C ALA A 52 19.72 4.87 -6.65
N ALA A 53 19.17 5.09 -7.84
CA ALA A 53 17.76 4.83 -8.13
C ALA A 53 17.41 3.34 -7.99
N SER A 54 18.28 2.45 -8.47
CA SER A 54 18.10 0.99 -8.34
C SER A 54 18.14 0.55 -6.87
N ALA A 55 19.07 1.08 -6.08
CA ALA A 55 19.15 0.80 -4.65
C ALA A 55 17.90 1.28 -3.90
N ALA A 56 17.40 2.47 -4.21
CA ALA A 56 16.16 3.00 -3.64
C ALA A 56 14.94 2.14 -3.99
N ALA A 57 14.84 1.67 -5.25
CA ALA A 57 13.78 0.77 -5.68
C ALA A 57 13.84 -0.58 -4.93
N GLY A 58 15.04 -1.14 -4.75
CA GLY A 58 15.26 -2.36 -3.97
C GLY A 58 14.82 -2.19 -2.51
N ALA A 59 15.19 -1.08 -1.87
CA ALA A 59 14.76 -0.76 -0.50
C ALA A 59 13.23 -0.61 -0.38
N ALA A 60 12.60 0.05 -1.35
CA ALA A 60 11.14 0.20 -1.38
C ALA A 60 10.42 -1.15 -1.52
N MET A 61 10.97 -2.07 -2.33
CA MET A 61 10.40 -3.40 -2.51
C MET A 61 10.54 -4.26 -1.25
N GLN A 62 11.68 -4.20 -0.57
CA GLN A 62 11.89 -4.85 0.73
C GLN A 62 10.93 -4.33 1.80
N ALA A 63 10.75 -3.01 1.88
CA ALA A 63 9.79 -2.40 2.81
C ALA A 63 8.34 -2.86 2.51
N SER A 64 7.99 -2.99 1.23
CA SER A 64 6.67 -3.48 0.80
C SER A 64 6.45 -4.94 1.20
N SER A 65 7.45 -5.81 1.03
CA SER A 65 7.39 -7.20 1.48
C SER A 65 7.29 -7.33 3.00
N ALA A 66 8.03 -6.51 3.75
CA ALA A 66 7.93 -6.47 5.21
C ALA A 66 6.53 -6.02 5.68
N ALA A 67 5.96 -5.02 5.02
CA ALA A 67 4.60 -4.56 5.30
C ALA A 67 3.56 -5.64 5.00
N ALA A 68 3.69 -6.37 3.89
CA ALA A 68 2.81 -7.50 3.58
C ALA A 68 2.86 -8.59 4.66
N GLY A 69 4.07 -8.98 5.08
CA GLY A 69 4.23 -9.96 6.16
C GLY A 69 3.61 -9.52 7.50
N ALA A 70 3.69 -8.24 7.83
CA ALA A 70 3.04 -7.68 9.02
C ALA A 70 1.50 -7.74 8.92
N VAL A 71 0.93 -7.51 7.73
CA VAL A 71 -0.52 -7.62 7.49
C VAL A 71 -1.00 -9.06 7.62
N ASP A 72 -0.26 -10.03 7.08
CA ASP A 72 -0.59 -11.46 7.23
C ASP A 72 -0.53 -11.90 8.70
N ALA A 73 0.49 -11.47 9.46
CA ALA A 73 0.59 -11.73 10.88
C ALA A 73 -0.59 -11.13 11.67
N ALA A 74 -0.97 -9.89 11.37
CA ALA A 74 -2.12 -9.23 11.98
C ALA A 74 -3.44 -9.96 11.67
N LYS A 75 -3.60 -10.45 10.44
CA LYS A 75 -4.77 -11.24 10.03
C LYS A 75 -4.83 -12.59 10.75
N GLY A 76 -3.69 -13.24 10.94
CA GLY A 76 -3.57 -14.45 11.76
C GLY A 76 -3.99 -14.22 13.21
N ALA A 77 -3.50 -13.15 13.83
CA ALA A 77 -3.89 -12.77 15.20
C ALA A 77 -5.39 -12.46 15.32
N MET A 78 -5.98 -11.78 14.34
CA MET A 78 -7.42 -11.50 14.31
C MET A 78 -8.24 -12.78 14.17
N GLY A 79 -7.78 -13.74 13.37
CA GLY A 79 -8.39 -15.08 13.27
C GLY A 79 -8.44 -15.77 14.63
N ALA A 80 -7.28 -15.91 15.28
CA ALA A 80 -7.18 -16.53 16.59
C ALA A 80 -8.05 -15.84 17.66
N ALA A 81 -8.12 -14.50 17.64
CA ALA A 81 -8.98 -13.74 18.54
C ALA A 81 -10.47 -14.03 18.29
N LYS A 82 -10.88 -14.19 17.03
CA LYS A 82 -12.26 -14.53 16.66
C LYS A 82 -12.62 -15.95 17.09
N ASP A 83 -11.71 -16.90 16.93
CA ASP A 83 -11.90 -18.28 17.37
C ASP A 83 -12.05 -18.37 18.90
N ALA A 84 -11.19 -17.64 19.64
CA ALA A 84 -11.29 -17.53 21.10
C ALA A 84 -12.61 -16.89 21.55
N ALA A 85 -13.06 -15.85 20.86
CA ALA A 85 -14.36 -15.21 21.12
C ALA A 85 -15.54 -16.15 20.83
N GLY A 86 -15.44 -16.98 19.78
CA GLY A 86 -16.41 -18.02 19.47
C GLY A 86 -16.51 -19.04 20.61
N ALA A 87 -15.38 -19.62 21.01
CA ALA A 87 -15.32 -20.58 22.10
C ALA A 87 -15.85 -20.02 23.43
N ALA A 88 -15.55 -18.76 23.74
CA ALA A 88 -16.09 -18.08 24.92
C ALA A 88 -17.62 -17.91 24.86
N LYS A 89 -18.17 -17.58 23.68
CA LYS A 89 -19.61 -17.44 23.47
C LYS A 89 -20.33 -18.79 23.59
N ASP A 90 -19.74 -19.85 23.07
CA ASP A 90 -20.29 -21.22 23.17
C ASP A 90 -20.29 -21.70 24.63
N ALA A 91 -19.19 -21.47 25.35
CA ALA A 91 -19.11 -21.79 26.78
C ALA A 91 -20.13 -20.99 27.61
N ALA A 92 -20.30 -19.70 27.32
CA ALA A 92 -21.31 -18.87 27.99
C ALA A 92 -22.75 -19.33 27.69
N GLY A 93 -23.02 -19.77 26.45
CA GLY A 93 -24.29 -20.38 26.07
C GLY A 93 -24.58 -21.63 26.89
N ALA A 94 -23.65 -22.58 26.89
CA ALA A 94 -23.78 -23.83 27.65
C ALA A 94 -23.98 -23.59 29.17
N ALA A 95 -23.27 -22.61 29.74
CA ALA A 95 -23.45 -22.22 31.14
C ALA A 95 -24.84 -21.61 31.40
N GLY A 96 -25.34 -20.78 30.48
CA GLY A 96 -26.69 -20.20 30.56
C GLY A 96 -27.79 -21.25 30.48
N ASP A 97 -27.66 -22.22 29.57
CA ASP A 97 -28.59 -23.34 29.44
C ASP A 97 -28.60 -24.22 30.70
N ALA A 98 -27.43 -24.53 31.25
CA ALA A 98 -27.30 -25.28 32.49
C ALA A 98 -27.94 -24.52 33.67
N ALA A 99 -27.70 -23.22 33.79
CA ALA A 99 -28.29 -22.38 34.83
C ALA A 99 -29.82 -22.32 34.72
N LYS A 100 -30.36 -22.20 33.51
CA LYS A 100 -31.81 -22.23 33.28
C LYS A 100 -32.41 -23.57 33.67
N LYS A 101 -31.76 -24.69 33.30
CA LYS A 101 -32.20 -26.04 33.64
C LYS A 101 -32.18 -26.28 35.16
N ALA A 102 -31.17 -25.77 35.85
CA ALA A 102 -31.08 -25.82 37.31
C ALA A 102 -32.18 -24.99 37.97
N ALA A 103 -32.47 -23.79 37.45
CA ALA A 103 -33.53 -22.94 37.97
C ALA A 103 -34.93 -23.56 37.81
N GLU A 104 -35.21 -24.22 36.69
CA GLU A 104 -36.47 -24.93 36.46
C GLU A 104 -36.61 -26.13 37.41
N ALA A 105 -35.55 -26.94 37.56
CA ALA A 105 -35.54 -28.06 38.51
C ALA A 105 -35.77 -27.60 39.96
N ALA A 106 -35.20 -26.46 40.35
CA ALA A 106 -35.40 -25.88 41.68
C ALA A 106 -36.87 -25.45 41.92
N LYS A 107 -37.55 -24.91 40.91
CA LYS A 107 -38.98 -24.56 40.99
C LYS A 107 -39.87 -25.80 41.10
N GLU A 108 -39.53 -26.90 40.43
CA GLU A 108 -40.26 -28.17 40.56
C GLU A 108 -40.05 -28.83 41.92
N ALA A 109 -38.88 -28.66 42.54
CA ALA A 109 -38.54 -29.26 43.83
C ALA A 109 -39.14 -28.53 45.05
N THR A 110 -39.63 -27.30 44.90
CA THR A 110 -40.35 -26.62 45.99
C THR A 110 -41.78 -27.15 46.13
N PRO A 111 -42.14 -27.82 47.24
CA PRO A 111 -43.51 -28.30 47.44
C PRO A 111 -44.46 -27.11 47.56
N LYS A 112 -45.51 -27.11 46.73
CA LYS A 112 -46.61 -26.13 46.84
C LYS A 112 -47.23 -26.28 48.23
N LYS A 113 -47.07 -25.24 49.04
CA LYS A 113 -47.74 -25.12 50.33
C LYS A 113 -49.20 -24.72 50.14
#